data_AF-A0AAI9BBV2-F1
#
_entry.id   AF-A0AAI9BBV2-F1
#
_cell.length_a   1.000
_cell.length_b   1.000
_cell.length_c   1.000
_cell.angle_alpha   90.00
_cell.angle_beta   90.00
_cell.angle_gamma   90.00
#
_symmetry.space_group_name_H-M   'P 1'
#
loop_
_entity.id
_entity.type
_entity.pdbx_description
1 polymer ?
#
loop_
_entity_poly.entity_id
_entity_poly.type
_entity_poly.pdbx_seq_one_letter_code
_entity_poly.pdbx_strand_id
1 'polypeptide(L)'
;MMDFSLDFSGLADIARDLETLSRAENNKVLRDATRAGAEVMRDAVAERAPERTGKLKKNVVVLTQRSKRRGEIISGVHIRGRNPRTGNSDNSMKASDPRNAFYWRFVELGTINMPAHPFIRPAFDTTEELAAQIAIQRMNQAIDEVLSK
;
A
#
# COMPACT_ATOMS: atom_id res chain seq x y z
N MET A 1 -17.39 -13.37 13.21
CA MET A 1 -17.66 -13.00 11.80
C MET A 1 -18.07 -11.54 11.87
N MET A 2 -17.14 -10.62 11.57
CA MET A 2 -17.49 -9.19 11.53
C MET A 2 -18.33 -8.96 10.28
N ASP A 3 -19.52 -8.41 10.47
CA ASP A 3 -20.52 -8.17 9.44
C ASP A 3 -20.08 -6.97 8.58
N PHE A 4 -19.89 -7.22 7.28
CA PHE A 4 -19.39 -6.25 6.32
C PHE A 4 -20.57 -5.46 5.76
N SER A 5 -21.03 -4.42 6.45
CA SER A 5 -22.01 -3.48 5.89
C SER A 5 -21.28 -2.33 5.19
N LEU A 6 -20.62 -2.62 4.05
CA LEU A 6 -20.21 -1.53 3.17
C LEU A 6 -21.47 -0.95 2.51
N ASP A 7 -21.70 0.35 2.66
CA ASP A 7 -22.75 1.05 1.94
C ASP A 7 -22.36 1.16 0.46
N PHE A 8 -22.93 0.30 -0.36
CA PHE A 8 -22.68 0.26 -1.80
C PHE A 8 -23.38 1.39 -2.57
N SER A 9 -24.31 2.12 -1.94
CA SER A 9 -25.02 3.21 -2.62
C SER A 9 -24.06 4.34 -3.01
N GLY A 10 -23.17 4.75 -2.10
CA GLY A 10 -22.14 5.76 -2.38
C GLY A 10 -21.11 5.34 -3.44
N LEU A 11 -20.86 4.04 -3.62
CA LEU A 11 -19.96 3.54 -4.67
C LEU A 11 -20.58 3.70 -6.08
N ALA A 12 -21.91 3.64 -6.20
CA ALA A 12 -22.58 3.82 -7.48
C ALA A 12 -22.50 5.27 -7.96
N ASP A 13 -22.58 6.23 -7.05
CA ASP A 13 -22.44 7.65 -7.38
C ASP A 13 -20.99 7.98 -7.77
N ILE A 14 -20.00 7.46 -7.04
CA ILE A 14 -18.58 7.54 -7.42
C ILE A 14 -18.34 7.01 -8.85
N ALA A 15 -18.92 5.85 -9.18
CA ALA A 15 -18.75 5.27 -10.50
C ALA A 15 -19.30 6.19 -11.61
N ARG A 16 -20.47 6.77 -11.39
CA ARG A 16 -21.10 7.72 -12.32
C ARG A 16 -20.26 8.98 -12.48
N ASP A 17 -19.75 9.53 -11.39
CA ASP A 17 -18.94 10.75 -11.43
C ASP A 17 -17.61 10.50 -12.17
N LEU A 18 -16.96 9.36 -11.93
CA LEU A 18 -15.76 8.95 -12.66
C LEU A 18 -16.01 8.82 -14.17
N GLU A 19 -17.20 8.41 -14.61
CA GLU A 19 -17.53 8.37 -16.05
C GLU A 19 -17.57 9.75 -16.70
N THR A 20 -17.88 10.80 -15.93
CA THR A 20 -17.90 12.19 -16.42
C THR A 20 -16.51 12.80 -16.55
N LEU A 21 -15.53 12.27 -15.81
CA LEU A 21 -14.17 12.81 -15.78
C LEU A 21 -13.34 12.38 -16.99
N SER A 22 -12.38 13.23 -17.38
CA SER A 22 -11.38 12.82 -18.36
C SER A 22 -10.54 11.66 -17.84
N ARG A 23 -9.89 10.92 -18.75
CA ARG A 23 -8.99 9.82 -18.38
C ARG A 23 -7.81 10.28 -17.51
N ALA A 24 -7.34 11.52 -17.68
CA ALA A 24 -6.23 12.05 -16.89
C ALA A 24 -6.67 12.31 -15.44
N GLU A 25 -7.86 12.89 -15.28
CA GLU A 25 -8.48 13.16 -13.97
C GLU A 25 -8.81 11.87 -13.24
N ASN A 26 -9.45 10.92 -13.92
CA ASN A 26 -9.72 9.59 -13.37
C ASN A 26 -8.47 8.90 -12.82
N ASN A 27 -7.38 8.90 -13.59
CA ASN A 27 -6.13 8.30 -13.12
C ASN A 27 -5.53 9.04 -11.91
N LYS A 28 -5.71 10.36 -11.83
CA LYS A 28 -5.25 11.14 -10.68
C LYS A 28 -6.06 10.79 -9.43
N VAL A 29 -7.39 10.82 -9.54
CA VAL A 29 -8.33 10.48 -8.46
C VAL A 29 -8.04 9.08 -7.92
N LEU A 30 -8.01 8.06 -8.80
CA LEU A 30 -7.76 6.68 -8.41
C LEU A 30 -6.38 6.50 -7.75
N ARG A 31 -5.36 7.19 -8.25
CA ARG A 31 -4.01 7.13 -7.67
C ARG A 31 -3.98 7.73 -6.27
N ASP A 32 -4.56 8.91 -6.10
CA ASP A 32 -4.50 9.64 -4.84
C ASP A 32 -5.33 8.91 -3.77
N ALA A 33 -6.51 8.38 -4.14
CA ALA A 33 -7.36 7.56 -3.28
C ALA A 33 -6.70 6.26 -2.83
N THR A 34 -6.22 5.44 -3.78
CA THR A 34 -5.57 4.16 -3.45
C THR A 34 -4.30 4.36 -2.63
N ARG A 35 -3.55 5.44 -2.89
CA ARG A 35 -2.37 5.78 -2.12
C ARG A 35 -2.72 6.10 -0.68
N ALA A 36 -3.75 6.91 -0.43
CA ALA A 36 -4.18 7.26 0.93
C ALA A 36 -4.52 6.02 1.77
N GLY A 37 -5.28 5.06 1.22
CA GLY A 37 -5.56 3.80 1.90
C GLY A 37 -4.29 2.98 2.17
N ALA A 38 -3.36 2.91 1.21
CA ALA A 38 -2.10 2.20 1.37
C ALA A 38 -1.15 2.84 2.40
N GLU A 39 -1.26 4.15 2.67
CA GLU A 39 -0.46 4.84 3.69
C GLU A 39 -0.81 4.40 5.11
N VAL A 40 -2.10 4.16 5.38
CA VAL A 40 -2.57 3.59 6.65
C VAL A 40 -1.94 2.22 6.90
N MET A 41 -1.98 1.36 5.87
CA MET A 41 -1.36 0.04 5.95
C MET A 41 0.16 0.14 6.13
N ARG A 42 0.83 1.07 5.43
CA ARG A 42 2.28 1.32 5.58
C ARG A 42 2.62 1.66 7.02
N ASP A 43 1.87 2.56 7.63
CA ASP A 43 2.15 3.03 9.00
C ASP A 43 1.95 1.91 10.02
N ALA A 44 0.87 1.14 9.88
CA ALA A 44 0.61 -0.04 10.71
C ALA A 44 1.69 -1.12 10.57
N VAL A 45 2.24 -1.33 9.37
CA VAL A 45 3.38 -2.23 9.13
C VAL A 45 4.65 -1.69 9.76
N ALA A 46 4.92 -0.39 9.62
CA ALA A 46 6.13 0.25 10.17
C ALA A 46 6.12 0.26 11.70
N GLU A 47 4.95 0.42 12.33
CA GLU A 47 4.78 0.36 13.77
C GLU A 47 5.08 -1.04 14.34
N ARG A 48 4.54 -2.08 13.69
CA ARG A 48 4.73 -3.49 14.10
C ARG A 48 6.08 -4.07 13.71
N ALA A 49 6.79 -3.45 12.76
CA ALA A 49 8.05 -3.96 12.25
C ALA A 49 9.13 -4.01 13.35
N PRO A 50 9.79 -5.18 13.56
CA PRO A 50 10.87 -5.31 14.52
C PRO A 50 12.04 -4.35 14.25
N GLU A 51 12.63 -3.83 15.32
CA GLU A 51 13.68 -2.84 15.23
C GLU A 51 15.02 -3.38 15.76
N ARG A 52 16.02 -3.44 14.87
CA ARG A 52 17.43 -3.66 15.22
C ARG A 52 18.29 -2.44 14.90
N THR A 53 18.14 -1.91 13.69
CA THR A 53 18.87 -0.74 13.18
C THR A 53 17.95 0.35 12.63
N GLY A 54 16.63 0.17 12.73
CA GLY A 54 15.61 1.02 12.08
C GLY A 54 15.52 0.89 10.55
N LYS A 55 16.41 0.14 9.91
CA LYS A 55 16.47 -0.05 8.46
C LYS A 55 15.18 -0.64 7.88
N LEU A 56 14.56 -1.59 8.58
CA LEU A 56 13.32 -2.23 8.14
C LEU A 56 12.19 -1.20 8.03
N LYS A 57 11.92 -0.48 9.12
CA LYS A 57 10.88 0.58 9.20
C LYS A 57 11.02 1.60 8.08
N LYS A 58 12.24 2.11 7.85
CA LYS A 58 12.52 3.10 6.77
C LYS A 58 12.26 2.60 5.36
N ASN A 59 12.19 1.29 5.15
CA ASN A 59 12.02 0.66 3.84
C ASN A 59 10.60 0.12 3.60
N VAL A 60 9.71 0.24 4.58
CA VAL A 60 8.27 0.03 4.40
C VAL A 60 7.71 1.26 3.68
N VAL A 61 7.33 1.10 2.40
CA VAL A 61 6.89 2.22 1.57
C VAL A 61 5.62 1.89 0.81
N VAL A 62 4.90 2.91 0.36
CA VAL A 62 3.79 2.74 -0.57
C VAL A 62 4.34 2.74 -2.00
N LEU A 63 3.94 1.73 -2.76
CA LEU A 63 4.22 1.65 -4.19
C LEU A 63 2.90 1.65 -4.95
N THR A 64 2.77 2.60 -5.88
CA THR A 64 1.67 2.64 -6.83
C THR A 64 2.11 1.97 -8.13
N GLN A 65 1.33 1.02 -8.60
CA GLN A 65 1.50 0.36 -9.89
C GLN A 65 0.25 0.58 -10.74
N ARG A 66 0.46 0.79 -12.04
CA ARG A 66 -0.64 0.72 -13.01
C ARG A 66 -0.96 -0.76 -13.23
N SER A 67 -2.24 -1.11 -13.11
CA SER A 67 -2.67 -2.47 -13.45
C SER A 67 -2.47 -2.71 -14.95
N LYS A 68 -2.37 -3.98 -15.34
CA LYS A 68 -2.41 -4.39 -16.75
C LYS A 68 -3.79 -4.15 -17.36
N ARG A 69 -4.83 -4.09 -16.53
CA ARG A 69 -6.20 -3.77 -16.94
C ARG A 69 -6.36 -2.26 -17.03
N ARG A 70 -7.07 -1.81 -18.06
CA ARG A 70 -7.27 -0.39 -18.35
C ARG A 70 -8.15 0.22 -17.27
N GLY A 71 -7.73 1.36 -16.69
CA GLY A 71 -8.51 2.08 -15.69
C GLY A 71 -8.31 1.62 -14.25
N GLU A 72 -7.47 0.62 -14.00
CA GLU A 72 -7.16 0.16 -12.65
C GLU A 72 -5.79 0.71 -12.16
N ILE A 73 -5.78 1.29 -10.97
CA ILE A 73 -4.56 1.70 -10.26
C ILE A 73 -4.51 0.93 -8.95
N ILE A 74 -3.36 0.34 -8.66
CA ILE A 74 -3.14 -0.44 -7.44
C ILE A 74 -2.05 0.26 -6.64
N SER A 75 -2.35 0.65 -5.41
CA SER A 75 -1.35 1.11 -4.46
C SER A 75 -1.30 0.13 -3.29
N GLY A 76 -0.10 -0.22 -2.85
CA GLY A 76 0.07 -1.15 -1.75
C GLY A 76 1.39 -0.99 -1.03
N VAL A 77 1.54 -1.69 0.09
CA VAL A 77 2.76 -1.70 0.88
C VAL A 77 3.83 -2.54 0.19
N HIS A 78 5.01 -1.95 0.03
CA HIS A 78 6.18 -2.58 -0.52
C HIS A 78 7.35 -2.41 0.45
N ILE A 79 8.01 -3.51 0.80
CA ILE A 79 9.24 -3.45 1.58
C ILE A 79 10.43 -3.48 0.61
N ARG A 80 11.17 -2.37 0.55
CA ARG A 80 12.34 -2.27 -0.32
C ARG A 80 13.41 -3.26 0.15
N GLY A 81 13.86 -4.11 -0.77
CA GLY A 81 14.90 -5.10 -0.49
C GLY A 81 15.66 -5.58 -1.73
N ARG A 82 15.56 -4.84 -2.84
CA ARG A 82 16.21 -5.17 -4.11
C ARG A 82 17.38 -4.26 -4.38
N ASN A 83 18.42 -4.79 -5.01
CA ASN A 83 19.56 -4.01 -5.45
C ASN A 83 19.09 -3.00 -6.53
N PRO A 84 19.29 -1.68 -6.33
CA PRO A 84 18.85 -0.66 -7.29
C PRO A 84 19.51 -0.80 -8.67
N ARG A 85 20.71 -1.37 -8.75
CA ARG A 85 21.50 -1.50 -9.99
C ARG A 85 21.08 -2.70 -10.83
N THR A 86 20.76 -3.83 -10.20
CA THR A 86 20.46 -5.08 -10.90
C THR A 86 18.99 -5.46 -10.88
N GLY A 87 18.19 -4.81 -10.03
CA GLY A 87 16.78 -5.18 -9.83
C GLY A 87 16.58 -6.57 -9.20
N ASN A 88 17.68 -7.24 -8.83
CA ASN A 88 17.70 -8.58 -8.27
C ASN A 88 17.98 -8.56 -6.77
N SER A 89 17.58 -9.63 -6.10
CA SER A 89 17.90 -9.88 -4.70
C SER A 89 19.31 -10.47 -4.57
N ASP A 90 20.37 -9.79 -5.04
CA ASP A 90 21.74 -10.34 -5.08
C ASP A 90 22.56 -10.03 -3.81
N ASN A 91 23.31 -11.01 -3.30
CA ASN A 91 24.04 -10.91 -2.01
C ASN A 91 25.14 -9.83 -1.98
N SER A 92 25.58 -9.34 -3.14
CA SER A 92 26.83 -8.56 -3.28
C SER A 92 26.80 -7.17 -2.64
N MET A 93 25.63 -6.60 -2.35
CA MET A 93 25.47 -5.27 -1.73
C MET A 93 24.58 -5.27 -0.47
N LYS A 94 24.42 -6.42 0.20
CA LYS A 94 23.26 -6.65 1.09
C LYS A 94 23.27 -6.02 2.48
N ALA A 95 24.43 -5.69 3.06
CA ALA A 95 24.47 -5.22 4.44
C ALA A 95 24.38 -3.69 4.56
N SER A 96 25.18 -2.95 3.78
CA SER A 96 25.45 -1.52 4.03
C SER A 96 24.44 -0.55 3.40
N ASP A 97 23.73 -0.91 2.34
CA ASP A 97 22.81 0.04 1.69
C ASP A 97 21.60 0.33 2.61
N PRO A 98 21.40 1.57 3.12
CA PRO A 98 20.30 1.90 4.02
C PRO A 98 18.90 1.66 3.42
N ARG A 99 18.78 1.53 2.09
CA ARG A 99 17.52 1.28 1.37
C ARG A 99 17.22 -0.20 1.12
N ASN A 100 17.93 -1.09 1.81
CA ASN A 100 17.81 -2.53 1.62
C ASN A 100 17.37 -3.27 2.89
N ALA A 101 16.08 -3.56 3.00
CA ALA A 101 15.52 -4.41 4.06
C ALA A 101 15.47 -5.90 3.66
N PHE A 102 16.48 -6.43 2.96
CA PHE A 102 16.53 -7.82 2.45
C PHE A 102 15.96 -8.89 3.40
N TYR A 103 16.27 -8.81 4.70
CA TYR A 103 15.88 -9.83 5.67
C TYR A 103 14.40 -9.82 6.07
N TRP A 104 13.60 -8.84 5.63
CA TRP A 104 12.22 -8.66 6.08
C TRP A 104 11.36 -9.94 5.94
N ARG A 105 11.55 -10.69 4.85
CA ARG A 105 10.75 -11.88 4.56
C ARG A 105 11.06 -13.04 5.50
N PHE A 106 12.33 -13.17 5.91
CA PHE A 106 12.74 -14.18 6.90
C PHE A 106 12.26 -13.82 8.31
N VAL A 107 12.11 -12.52 8.61
CA VAL A 107 11.50 -12.06 9.86
C VAL A 107 10.00 -12.35 9.85
N GLU A 108 9.28 -12.00 8.78
CA GLU A 108 7.84 -12.22 8.65
C GLU A 108 7.46 -13.70 8.72
N LEU A 109 8.19 -14.57 8.02
CA LEU A 109 7.82 -15.98 7.82
C LEU A 109 8.63 -16.96 8.69
N GLY A 110 9.69 -16.50 9.33
CA GLY A 110 10.63 -17.36 10.05
C GLY A 110 11.59 -18.12 9.13
N THR A 111 12.46 -18.89 9.75
CA THR A 111 13.44 -19.78 9.10
C THR A 111 13.58 -21.06 9.92
N ILE A 112 14.35 -22.04 9.42
CA ILE A 112 14.68 -23.25 10.20
C ILE A 112 15.35 -22.94 11.56
N ASN A 113 16.03 -21.80 11.67
CA ASN A 113 16.79 -21.42 12.87
C ASN A 113 16.13 -20.30 13.70
N MET A 114 14.95 -19.80 13.30
CA MET A 114 14.31 -18.65 13.95
C MET A 114 12.79 -18.69 13.73
N PRO A 115 11.95 -18.56 14.76
CA PRO A 115 10.50 -18.51 14.60
C PRO A 115 10.05 -17.27 13.80
N ALA A 116 8.86 -17.37 13.21
CA ALA A 116 8.23 -16.26 12.49
C ALA A 116 7.86 -15.13 13.47
N HIS A 117 8.10 -13.89 13.05
CA HIS A 117 7.69 -12.69 13.76
C HIS A 117 6.82 -11.83 12.83
N PRO A 118 5.54 -12.22 12.60
CA PRO A 118 4.69 -11.58 11.62
C PRO A 118 4.35 -10.14 12.03
N PHE A 119 4.52 -9.20 11.11
CA PHE A 119 4.23 -7.78 11.27
C PHE A 119 3.47 -7.20 10.08
N ILE A 120 3.52 -7.85 8.91
CA ILE A 120 2.80 -7.40 7.71
C ILE A 120 1.37 -7.93 7.73
N ARG A 121 1.20 -9.24 7.88
CA ARG A 121 -0.15 -9.85 7.86
C ARG A 121 -1.06 -9.29 8.97
N PRO A 122 -0.61 -9.17 10.23
CA PRO A 122 -1.43 -8.57 11.29
C PRO A 122 -1.71 -7.08 11.05
N ALA A 123 -0.78 -6.34 10.43
CA ALA A 123 -1.04 -4.95 10.06
C ALA A 123 -2.14 -4.84 9.01
N PHE A 124 -2.11 -5.73 8.00
CA PHE A 124 -3.15 -5.78 6.97
C PHE A 124 -4.52 -6.10 7.57
N ASP A 125 -4.62 -7.22 8.31
CA ASP A 125 -5.89 -7.70 8.86
C ASP A 125 -6.53 -6.68 9.83
N THR A 126 -5.73 -5.84 10.49
CA THR A 126 -6.24 -4.79 11.41
C THR A 126 -6.55 -3.46 10.74
N THR A 127 -6.07 -3.22 9.52
CA THR A 127 -6.22 -1.92 8.83
C THR A 127 -6.98 -1.99 7.52
N GLU A 128 -7.37 -3.17 7.05
CA GLU A 128 -8.06 -3.34 5.77
C GLU A 128 -9.35 -2.52 5.68
N GLU A 129 -10.17 -2.52 6.73
CA GLU A 129 -11.43 -1.76 6.77
C GLU A 129 -11.18 -0.25 6.77
N LEU A 130 -10.29 0.21 7.65
CA LEU A 130 -9.94 1.63 7.76
C LEU A 130 -9.30 2.16 6.46
N ALA A 131 -8.43 1.37 5.84
CA ALA A 131 -7.82 1.71 4.56
C ALA A 131 -8.85 1.82 3.43
N ALA A 132 -9.85 0.93 3.40
CA ALA A 132 -10.94 0.99 2.43
C ALA A 132 -11.80 2.26 2.61
N GLN A 133 -12.17 2.58 3.86
CA GLN A 133 -12.93 3.78 4.19
C GLN A 133 -12.18 5.06 3.77
N ILE A 134 -10.89 5.15 4.11
CA ILE A 134 -10.04 6.30 3.75
C ILE A 134 -9.88 6.42 2.23
N ALA A 135 -9.75 5.29 1.52
CA ALA A 135 -9.68 5.31 0.06
C ALA A 135 -10.96 5.85 -0.57
N ILE A 136 -12.14 5.42 -0.10
CA ILE A 136 -13.44 5.90 -0.57
C ILE A 136 -13.60 7.40 -0.26
N GLN A 137 -13.32 7.81 0.98
CA GLN A 137 -13.40 9.21 1.38
C GLN A 137 -12.49 10.10 0.53
N ARG A 138 -11.24 9.68 0.30
CA ARG A 138 -10.30 10.43 -0.52
C ARG A 138 -10.72 10.46 -1.99
N MET A 139 -11.39 9.43 -2.47
CA MET A 139 -11.95 9.39 -3.82
C MET A 139 -13.03 10.44 -4.02
N ASN A 140 -14.02 10.50 -3.12
CA ASN A 140 -15.06 11.54 -3.13
C ASN A 140 -14.45 12.95 -3.13
N GLN A 141 -13.55 13.21 -2.20
CA GLN A 141 -12.88 14.51 -2.11
C GLN A 141 -12.12 14.86 -3.40
N ALA A 142 -11.43 13.89 -4.00
CA ALA A 142 -10.67 14.13 -5.23
C ALA A 142 -11.58 14.33 -6.46
N ILE A 143 -12.76 13.70 -6.50
CA ILE A 143 -13.78 13.94 -7.53
C ILE A 143 -14.33 15.37 -7.38
N ASP A 144 -14.72 15.77 -6.16
CA ASP A 144 -15.20 17.12 -5.88
C ASP A 144 -14.18 18.20 -6.26
N GLU A 145 -12.89 17.98 -5.95
CA GLU A 145 -11.78 18.87 -6.32
C GLU A 145 -11.60 19.01 -7.85
N VAL A 146 -12.03 18.01 -8.63
CA VAL A 146 -11.97 18.05 -10.09
C VAL A 146 -13.22 18.70 -10.68
N LEU A 147 -14.41 18.34 -10.18
CA LEU A 147 -15.69 18.87 -10.66
C LEU A 147 -15.93 20.34 -10.29
N SER A 148 -15.28 20.84 -9.23
CA SER A 148 -15.37 22.24 -8.80
C SER A 148 -14.46 23.21 -9.58
N LYS A 149 -13.69 22.72 -10.55
CA LYS A 149 -12.84 23.54 -11.43
C LYS A 149 -13.56 23.98 -12.69
#